data_AF-L8LXL2-F1
#
_entry.id   AF-L8LXL2-F1
#
_cell.length_a   1.000
_cell.length_b   1.000
_cell.length_c   1.000
_cell.angle_alpha   90.00
_cell.angle_beta   90.00
_cell.angle_gamma   90.00
#
_symmetry.space_group_name_H-M   'P 1'
#
loop_
_entity.id
_entity.type
_entity.pdbx_description
1 polymer ?
#
loop_
_entity_poly.entity_id
_entity_poly.type
_entity_poly.pdbx_seq_one_letter_code
_entity_poly.pdbx_strand_id
1 'polypeptide(L)'
;MTEPFKFSDGQLAYTAEELFSLCQKSPDESLNYLMREDFEKWLNYIGKSDLAAKVGQIRQASLSDGDRIKQFISQFQTSSVPTQKSSPTTTSTASKPKAPAAPKATKKTNPLASIFQKLFGKK
;
A
#
# COMPACT_ATOMS: atom_id res chain seq x y z
N MET A 1 -16.10 9.15 -23.53
CA MET A 1 -16.68 9.38 -22.19
C MET A 1 -16.35 8.18 -21.33
N THR A 2 -16.08 8.37 -20.04
CA THR A 2 -15.87 7.29 -19.08
C THR A 2 -17.20 6.83 -18.50
N GLU A 3 -17.41 5.52 -18.40
CA GLU A 3 -18.57 4.95 -17.71
C GLU A 3 -18.53 5.24 -16.19
N PRO A 4 -19.66 5.59 -15.57
CA PRO A 4 -19.75 5.79 -14.13
C PRO A 4 -19.61 4.47 -13.37
N PHE A 5 -19.13 4.55 -12.13
CA PHE A 5 -19.16 3.40 -11.22
C PHE A 5 -20.60 3.17 -10.77
N LYS A 6 -21.06 1.91 -10.84
CA LYS A 6 -22.42 1.53 -10.49
C LYS A 6 -22.46 0.68 -9.24
N PHE A 7 -23.19 1.12 -8.23
CA PHE A 7 -23.54 0.33 -7.05
C PHE A 7 -24.73 -0.58 -7.33
N SER A 8 -24.91 -1.61 -6.49
CA SER A 8 -26.00 -2.58 -6.61
C SER A 8 -27.35 -1.91 -6.38
N ASP A 9 -27.40 -0.86 -5.55
CA ASP A 9 -28.58 -0.04 -5.30
C ASP A 9 -28.95 0.90 -6.47
N GLY A 10 -28.19 0.85 -7.57
CA GLY A 10 -28.44 1.66 -8.77
C GLY A 10 -27.86 3.07 -8.71
N GLN A 11 -27.23 3.45 -7.59
CA GLN A 11 -26.50 4.70 -7.46
C GLN A 11 -25.27 4.70 -8.37
N LEU A 12 -25.01 5.86 -9.00
CA LEU A 12 -23.92 6.06 -9.93
C LEU A 12 -22.94 7.10 -9.38
N ALA A 13 -21.65 6.82 -9.51
CA ALA A 13 -20.58 7.78 -9.27
C ALA A 13 -19.86 8.09 -10.58
N TYR A 14 -19.86 9.36 -10.96
CA TYR A 14 -19.17 9.89 -12.13
C TYR A 14 -17.78 10.41 -11.77
N THR A 15 -17.56 10.71 -10.49
CA THR A 15 -16.30 11.22 -9.96
C THR A 15 -15.82 10.40 -8.77
N ALA A 16 -14.54 10.54 -8.41
CA ALA A 16 -14.00 9.86 -7.23
C ALA A 16 -14.69 10.37 -5.96
N GLU A 17 -14.96 11.67 -5.89
CA GLU A 17 -15.67 12.34 -4.78
C GLU A 17 -17.07 11.76 -4.56
N GLU A 18 -17.80 11.50 -5.65
CA GLU A 18 -19.10 10.83 -5.59
C GLU A 18 -18.96 9.39 -5.12
N LEU A 19 -17.97 8.63 -5.64
CA LEU A 19 -17.69 7.27 -5.20
C LEU A 19 -17.51 7.21 -3.69
N PHE A 20 -16.71 8.10 -3.10
CA PHE A 20 -16.49 8.15 -1.65
C PHE A 20 -17.74 8.53 -0.86
N SER A 21 -18.55 9.45 -1.40
CA SER A 21 -19.81 9.84 -0.78
C SER A 21 -20.80 8.68 -0.74
N LEU A 22 -20.82 7.85 -1.79
CA LEU A 22 -21.60 6.61 -1.80
C LEU A 22 -21.02 5.57 -0.82
N CYS A 23 -19.69 5.51 -0.68
CA CYS A 23 -19.06 4.60 0.27
C CYS A 23 -19.40 4.90 1.74
N GLN A 24 -19.64 6.17 2.08
CA GLN A 24 -20.11 6.57 3.41
C GLN A 24 -21.54 6.09 3.70
N LYS A 25 -22.38 6.00 2.66
CA LYS A 25 -23.77 5.56 2.79
C LYS A 25 -23.87 4.03 2.92
N SER A 26 -23.02 3.31 2.20
CA SER A 26 -23.06 1.84 2.11
C SER A 26 -21.67 1.23 2.37
N PRO A 27 -21.16 1.25 3.62
CA PRO A 27 -19.81 0.80 3.92
C PRO A 27 -19.60 -0.71 3.67
N ASP A 28 -20.60 -1.55 3.97
CA ASP A 28 -20.49 -3.00 3.76
C ASP A 28 -20.41 -3.37 2.28
N GLU A 29 -21.21 -2.72 1.44
CA GLU A 29 -21.15 -2.91 -0.02
C GLU A 29 -19.82 -2.40 -0.59
N SER A 30 -19.35 -1.26 -0.06
CA SER A 30 -18.10 -0.65 -0.48
C SER A 30 -16.89 -1.49 -0.13
N LEU A 31 -16.92 -2.15 1.02
CA LEU A 31 -15.89 -3.13 1.38
C LEU A 31 -15.83 -4.25 0.33
N ASN A 32 -16.96 -4.77 -0.14
CA ASN A 32 -16.97 -5.81 -1.15
C ASN A 32 -16.30 -5.35 -2.46
N TYR A 33 -16.63 -4.14 -2.94
CA TYR A 33 -15.99 -3.57 -4.13
C TYR A 33 -14.49 -3.30 -3.93
N LEU A 34 -14.11 -2.82 -2.74
CA LEU A 34 -12.72 -2.62 -2.36
C LEU A 34 -11.96 -3.95 -2.41
N MET A 35 -12.49 -5.02 -1.81
CA MET A 35 -11.83 -6.33 -1.77
C MET A 35 -11.68 -6.95 -3.16
N ARG A 36 -12.60 -6.66 -4.07
CA ARG A 36 -12.61 -7.14 -5.48
C ARG A 36 -11.75 -6.30 -6.44
N GLU A 37 -11.08 -5.28 -5.92
CA GLU A 37 -10.25 -4.35 -6.70
C GLU A 37 -11.06 -3.51 -7.71
N ASP A 38 -12.37 -3.43 -7.55
CA ASP A 38 -13.26 -2.76 -8.51
C ASP A 38 -13.06 -1.24 -8.44
N PHE A 39 -12.75 -0.70 -7.26
CA PHE A 39 -12.38 0.70 -7.08
C PHE A 39 -11.06 1.04 -7.77
N GLU A 40 -10.01 0.24 -7.61
CA GLU A 40 -8.72 0.46 -8.28
C GLU A 40 -8.88 0.45 -9.81
N LYS A 41 -9.63 -0.52 -10.35
CA LYS A 41 -9.89 -0.63 -11.79
C LYS A 41 -10.61 0.61 -12.31
N TRP A 42 -11.68 1.03 -11.64
CA TRP A 42 -12.46 2.17 -12.08
C TRP A 42 -11.71 3.49 -11.93
N LEU A 43 -10.98 3.69 -10.82
CA LEU A 43 -10.16 4.88 -10.61
C LEU A 43 -9.05 4.99 -11.67
N ASN A 44 -8.39 3.88 -12.02
CA ASN A 44 -7.43 3.85 -13.13
C ASN A 44 -8.10 4.18 -14.47
N TYR A 45 -9.29 3.64 -14.72
CA TYR A 45 -10.05 3.87 -15.94
C TYR A 45 -10.42 5.35 -16.15
N ILE A 46 -10.77 6.08 -15.09
CA ILE A 46 -11.03 7.53 -15.14
C ILE A 46 -9.75 8.40 -15.05
N GLY A 47 -8.56 7.79 -15.11
CA GLY A 47 -7.27 8.49 -15.08
C GLY A 47 -6.82 8.95 -13.69
N LYS A 48 -7.43 8.46 -12.61
CA LYS A 48 -7.07 8.74 -11.21
C LYS A 48 -6.14 7.67 -10.64
N SER A 49 -5.03 7.40 -11.33
CA SER A 49 -4.07 6.35 -10.96
C SER A 49 -3.43 6.55 -9.59
N ASP A 50 -3.18 7.80 -9.18
CA ASP A 50 -2.69 8.13 -7.83
C ASP A 50 -3.66 7.66 -6.75
N LEU A 51 -4.98 7.82 -6.98
CA LEU A 51 -6.00 7.35 -6.05
C LEU A 51 -6.08 5.83 -6.08
N ALA A 52 -6.07 5.21 -7.26
CA ALA A 52 -6.07 3.76 -7.39
C ALA A 52 -4.89 3.10 -6.61
N ALA A 53 -3.71 3.69 -6.68
CA ALA A 53 -2.55 3.23 -5.92
C ALA A 53 -2.77 3.32 -4.39
N LYS A 54 -3.33 4.43 -3.90
CA LYS A 54 -3.68 4.58 -2.47
C LYS A 54 -4.73 3.58 -2.03
N VAL A 55 -5.77 3.37 -2.85
CA VAL A 55 -6.83 2.39 -2.58
C VAL A 55 -6.24 0.98 -2.48
N GLY A 56 -5.36 0.62 -3.42
CA GLY A 56 -4.65 -0.66 -3.39
C GLY A 56 -3.80 -0.84 -2.13
N GLN A 57 -3.14 0.21 -1.64
CA GLN A 57 -2.39 0.15 -0.37
C GLN A 57 -3.31 -0.12 0.83
N ILE A 58 -4.48 0.51 0.89
CA ILE A 58 -5.45 0.31 1.97
C ILE A 58 -6.00 -1.13 1.93
N ARG A 59 -6.31 -1.63 0.73
CA ARG A 59 -6.74 -3.03 0.55
C ARG A 59 -5.65 -4.03 0.92
N GLN A 60 -4.37 -3.72 0.70
CA GLN A 60 -3.29 -4.63 1.05
C GLN A 60 -2.80 -4.45 2.50
N ALA A 61 -3.34 -3.48 3.24
CA ALA A 61 -2.98 -3.26 4.63
C ALA A 61 -3.44 -4.42 5.52
N SER A 62 -2.63 -4.77 6.52
CA SER A 62 -2.98 -5.75 7.56
C SER A 62 -3.98 -5.15 8.57
N LEU A 63 -5.16 -4.79 8.08
CA LEU A 63 -6.28 -4.25 8.85
C LEU A 63 -7.47 -5.20 8.79
N SER A 64 -8.29 -5.15 9.85
CA SER A 64 -9.61 -5.74 9.83
C SER A 64 -10.47 -5.08 8.75
N ASP A 65 -11.48 -5.81 8.26
CA ASP A 65 -12.40 -5.32 7.23
C ASP A 65 -13.08 -4.00 7.62
N GLY A 66 -13.53 -3.89 8.87
CA GLY A 66 -14.15 -2.69 9.41
C GLY A 66 -13.18 -1.51 9.50
N ASP A 67 -11.92 -1.74 9.89
CA ASP A 67 -10.91 -0.66 9.97
C ASP A 67 -10.42 -0.25 8.59
N ARG A 68 -10.38 -1.19 7.65
CA ARG A 68 -10.00 -0.94 6.26
C ARG A 68 -10.99 0.00 5.57
N ILE A 69 -12.29 -0.24 5.68
CA ILE A 69 -13.29 0.64 5.07
C ILE A 69 -13.31 2.02 5.73
N LYS A 70 -13.12 2.09 7.05
CA LYS A 70 -12.96 3.37 7.76
C LYS A 70 -11.73 4.14 7.31
N GLN A 71 -10.58 3.46 7.16
CA GLN A 71 -9.35 4.07 6.68
C GLN A 71 -9.51 4.56 5.23
N PHE A 72 -10.15 3.77 4.38
CA PHE A 72 -10.53 4.17 3.02
C PHE A 72 -11.33 5.47 3.06
N ILE A 73 -12.47 5.51 3.75
CA ILE A 73 -13.34 6.70 3.83
C ILE A 73 -12.58 7.92 4.39
N SER A 74 -11.75 7.74 5.42
CA SER A 74 -11.02 8.83 6.10
C SER A 74 -9.88 9.44 5.26
N GLN A 75 -9.15 8.63 4.49
CA GLN A 75 -8.07 9.10 3.59
C GLN A 75 -8.58 10.07 2.52
N PHE A 76 -9.83 9.92 2.11
CA PHE A 76 -10.42 10.79 1.08
C PHE A 76 -11.10 12.03 1.64
N GLN A 77 -11.52 12.03 2.91
CA GLN A 77 -11.98 13.25 3.60
C GLN A 77 -10.84 14.23 3.87
N THR A 78 -9.62 13.72 4.11
CA THR A 78 -8.45 14.52 4.47
C THR A 78 -7.65 15.03 3.28
N SER A 79 -7.98 14.63 2.04
CA SER A 79 -7.32 15.12 0.83
C SER A 79 -7.58 16.62 0.53
N SER A 80 -8.24 17.36 1.43
CA SER A 80 -8.22 18.82 1.50
C SER A 80 -6.93 19.39 2.16
N VAL A 81 -6.07 18.57 2.78
CA VAL A 81 -4.80 19.01 3.38
C VAL A 81 -3.68 17.98 3.12
N PRO A 82 -2.51 18.39 2.58
CA PRO A 82 -1.42 17.47 2.26
C PRO A 82 -0.60 17.18 3.52
N THR A 83 -0.71 15.97 4.08
CA THR A 83 0.26 15.50 5.08
C THR A 83 0.66 14.06 4.83
N GLN A 84 1.82 13.94 4.17
CA GLN A 84 2.95 13.08 4.52
C GLN A 84 2.71 11.66 5.07
N LYS A 85 3.26 10.71 4.29
CA LYS A 85 4.32 9.78 4.72
C LYS A 85 3.91 8.67 5.68
N SER A 86 3.71 7.49 5.10
CA SER A 86 4.14 6.24 5.71
C SER A 86 4.72 5.35 4.62
N SER A 87 6.02 5.55 4.38
CA SER A 87 6.88 4.59 3.69
C SER A 87 6.81 3.24 4.43
N PRO A 88 6.71 2.10 3.75
CA PRO A 88 6.89 0.81 4.40
C PRO A 88 8.36 0.67 4.80
N THR A 89 8.61 0.66 6.11
CA THR A 89 9.87 0.14 6.66
C THR A 89 9.84 -1.38 6.48
N THR A 90 10.22 -1.86 5.30
CA THR A 90 10.70 -3.24 5.14
C THR A 90 12.09 -3.30 5.77
N THR A 91 12.14 -3.71 7.04
CA THR A 91 13.35 -4.20 7.69
C THR A 91 13.75 -5.52 7.04
N SER A 92 14.33 -5.45 5.84
CA SER A 92 15.17 -6.50 5.28
C SER A 92 16.61 -6.16 5.66
N THR A 93 17.05 -6.62 6.83
CA THR A 93 18.46 -6.49 7.24
C THR A 93 19.15 -7.82 7.04
N ALA A 94 19.63 -8.04 5.82
CA ALA A 94 20.77 -8.91 5.57
C ALA A 94 21.77 -8.15 4.67
N SER A 95 22.91 -7.79 5.30
CA SER A 95 24.24 -7.72 4.69
C SER A 95 24.68 -6.47 3.89
N LYS A 96 25.22 -5.49 4.63
CA LYS A 96 26.46 -4.68 4.44
C LYS A 96 27.20 -4.79 3.07
N PRO A 97 27.68 -3.68 2.45
CA PRO A 97 29.09 -3.23 2.65
C PRO A 97 29.49 -1.75 2.36
N LYS A 98 30.26 -1.22 3.32
CA LYS A 98 31.54 -0.45 3.26
C LYS A 98 31.61 0.95 2.60
N ALA A 99 32.06 1.89 3.45
CA ALA A 99 32.27 3.35 3.37
C ALA A 99 33.27 3.91 2.33
N PRO A 100 33.28 5.25 2.16
CA PRO A 100 34.52 6.05 2.07
C PRO A 100 34.40 7.37 2.89
N ALA A 101 35.37 7.94 3.60
CA ALA A 101 36.80 7.75 3.77
C ALA A 101 37.18 8.40 5.14
N ALA A 102 38.33 8.11 5.75
CA ALA A 102 39.55 7.58 5.14
C ALA A 102 40.43 6.86 6.17
N PRO A 103 41.25 5.85 5.78
CA PRO A 103 41.56 5.44 4.40
C PRO A 103 41.29 3.93 4.09
N LYS A 104 41.27 3.64 2.78
CA LYS A 104 41.43 2.33 2.08
C LYS A 104 40.23 1.35 1.90
N ALA A 105 39.77 1.31 0.65
CA ALA A 105 39.36 0.14 -0.15
C ALA A 105 38.05 -0.64 0.18
N THR A 106 36.99 -0.33 -0.60
CA THR A 106 36.14 -1.23 -1.43
C THR A 106 35.42 -2.50 -0.90
N LYS A 107 34.12 -2.58 -1.29
CA LYS A 107 33.37 -3.71 -1.92
C LYS A 107 32.44 -4.65 -1.10
N LYS A 108 31.24 -4.83 -1.71
CA LYS A 108 30.26 -5.94 -1.78
C LYS A 108 30.58 -7.22 -0.97
N THR A 109 29.58 -7.84 -0.32
CA THR A 109 29.04 -9.17 -0.72
C THR A 109 27.93 -9.69 0.20
N ASN A 110 26.95 -10.31 -0.45
CA ASN A 110 25.75 -10.99 0.05
C ASN A 110 26.08 -12.43 0.55
N PRO A 111 25.09 -13.25 0.98
CA PRO A 111 25.18 -14.26 2.05
C PRO A 111 25.87 -15.57 1.64
N LEU A 112 26.76 -16.11 2.49
CA LEU A 112 27.25 -17.51 2.56
C LEU A 112 28.57 -17.59 3.36
N ALA A 113 28.56 -17.38 4.68
CA ALA A 113 29.79 -17.48 5.48
C ALA A 113 29.67 -18.10 6.88
N SER A 114 28.55 -18.74 7.24
CA SER A 114 28.41 -19.44 8.53
C SER A 114 28.84 -20.92 8.51
N ILE A 115 29.59 -21.36 7.49
CA ILE A 115 29.98 -22.77 7.27
C ILE A 115 31.27 -23.18 8.00
N PHE A 116 31.90 -22.30 8.79
CA PHE A 116 33.15 -22.63 9.48
C PHE A 116 33.08 -22.44 11.00
N GLN A 117 31.97 -22.86 11.64
CA GLN A 117 32.01 -23.32 13.04
C GLN A 117 32.65 -24.71 13.12
N LYS A 118 33.87 -24.73 12.58
CA LYS A 118 34.89 -25.76 12.68
C LYS A 118 35.14 -25.96 14.18
N LEU A 119 34.62 -27.04 14.78
CA LEU A 119 35.18 -28.38 14.72
C LEU A 119 36.58 -28.49 15.36
N PHE A 120 37.09 -27.47 16.06
CA PHE A 120 38.36 -27.56 16.79
C PHE A 120 38.36 -26.73 18.09
N GLY A 121 38.40 -27.43 19.23
CA GLY A 121 38.82 -26.88 20.53
C GLY A 121 37.71 -26.86 21.58
N LYS A 122 37.85 -27.42 22.77
CA LYS A 122 39.01 -28.04 23.41
C LYS A 122 38.49 -28.88 24.59
N LYS A 123 39.19 -29.99 24.83
CA LYS A 123 39.09 -30.95 25.94
C LYS A 123 38.85 -30.29 27.31
#